data_AF-A0A8J8IYT9-F1
#
_entry.id   AF-A0A8J8IYT9-F1
#
_cell.length_a   1.000
_cell.length_b   1.000
_cell.length_c   1.000
_cell.angle_alpha   90.00
_cell.angle_beta   90.00
_cell.angle_gamma   90.00
#
_symmetry.space_group_name_H-M   'P 1'
#
loop_
_entity.id
_entity.type
_entity.pdbx_description
1 polymer ?
#
loop_
_entity_poly.entity_id
_entity_poly.type
_entity_poly.pdbx_seq_one_letter_code
_entity_poly.pdbx_strand_id
1 'polypeptide(L)'
;GMVVTNDDELARRAKLIRSHGQAEKYLHVELGYNLRTTNIAGAIGRIQLRKLDEWNRIRNENAERLSEGIRKIQGLVPPYVDPRVYHVFHQYVIRIEDDFPMSRDELMTKLRERGIGTAVHYPMPVHHQPLFQKLG
;
A
#
# COMPACT_ATOMS: atom_id res chain seq x y z
N GLY A 1 -4.23 2.52 11.53
CA GLY A 1 -2.92 2.99 11.02
C GLY A 1 -1.98 3.25 12.18
N MET A 2 -0.76 3.69 11.89
CA MET A 2 0.25 4.05 12.90
C MET A 2 0.91 5.37 12.49
N VAL A 3 1.28 6.17 13.47
CA VAL A 3 2.19 7.32 13.30
C VAL A 3 3.46 6.99 14.07
N VAL A 4 4.62 7.17 13.44
CA VAL A 4 5.94 7.02 14.06
C VAL A 4 6.69 8.32 13.89
N THR A 5 7.39 8.76 14.93
CA THR A 5 8.19 10.00 14.93
C THR A 5 9.22 9.93 16.04
N ASN A 6 10.35 10.62 15.85
CA ASN A 6 11.36 10.84 16.88
C ASN A 6 11.16 12.20 17.61
N ASP A 7 10.14 12.98 17.23
CA ASP A 7 9.77 14.24 17.87
C ASP A 7 8.74 13.99 18.97
N ASP A 8 9.16 14.25 20.22
CA ASP A 8 8.33 14.03 21.40
C ASP A 8 7.08 14.90 21.44
N GLU A 9 7.14 16.12 20.93
CA GLU A 9 5.99 17.04 20.90
C GLU A 9 4.96 16.57 19.87
N LEU A 10 5.42 16.15 18.68
CA LEU A 10 4.54 15.52 17.70
C LEU A 10 3.92 14.23 18.25
N ALA A 11 4.68 13.39 18.95
CA ALA A 11 4.18 12.17 19.57
C ALA A 11 3.13 12.46 20.64
N ARG A 12 3.36 13.47 21.49
CA ARG A 12 2.43 13.94 22.53
C ARG A 12 1.12 14.41 21.91
N ARG A 13 1.20 15.31 20.93
CA ARG A 13 0.02 15.86 20.27
C ARG A 13 -0.76 14.80 19.49
N ALA A 14 -0.08 13.88 18.80
CA ALA A 14 -0.73 12.76 18.13
C ALA A 14 -1.50 11.85 19.11
N LYS A 15 -0.99 11.62 20.32
CA LYS A 15 -1.69 10.85 21.37
C LYS A 15 -2.98 11.55 21.83
N LEU A 16 -2.94 12.86 22.02
CA LEU A 16 -4.12 13.68 22.37
C LEU A 16 -5.17 13.63 21.26
N ILE A 17 -4.80 14.01 20.03
CA ILE A 17 -5.71 14.05 18.87
C ILE A 17 -6.35 12.68 18.63
N ARG A 18 -5.60 11.58 18.79
CA ARG A 18 -6.12 10.21 18.61
C ARG A 18 -7.21 9.84 19.63
N SER A 19 -7.24 10.50 20.79
CA SER A 19 -8.13 10.19 21.91
C SER A 19 -8.90 11.44 22.36
N HIS A 20 -9.69 12.01 21.47
CA HIS A 20 -10.61 13.12 21.73
C HIS A 20 -9.95 14.41 22.25
N GLY A 21 -8.64 14.60 22.05
CA GLY A 21 -7.89 15.73 22.61
C GLY A 21 -7.83 15.69 24.15
N GLN A 22 -8.06 14.52 24.73
CA GLN A 22 -8.20 14.32 26.17
C GLN A 22 -6.83 14.16 26.83
N ALA A 23 -6.42 15.15 27.62
CA ALA A 23 -5.18 15.09 28.39
C ALA A 23 -5.35 14.27 29.67
N GLU A 24 -6.51 14.41 30.31
CA GLU A 24 -6.90 13.70 31.52
C GLU A 24 -8.37 13.32 31.43
N LYS A 25 -8.84 12.39 32.28
CA LYS A 25 -10.23 11.95 32.25
C LYS A 25 -11.18 13.16 32.37
N TYR A 26 -11.99 13.38 31.35
CA TYR A 26 -12.92 14.51 31.19
C TYR A 26 -12.30 15.89 30.92
N LEU A 27 -10.97 15.99 30.79
CA LEU A 27 -10.28 17.23 30.42
C LEU A 27 -9.82 17.17 28.96
N HIS A 28 -10.47 17.96 28.11
CA HIS A 28 -10.17 18.05 26.68
C HIS A 28 -9.50 19.40 26.39
N VAL A 29 -8.23 19.37 25.99
CA VAL A 29 -7.39 20.58 25.86
C VAL A 29 -7.25 21.07 24.40
N GLU A 30 -7.64 20.24 23.43
CA GLU A 30 -7.72 20.60 22.02
C GLU A 30 -8.79 19.75 21.31
N LEU A 31 -9.16 20.13 20.08
CA LEU A 31 -10.04 19.29 19.26
C LEU A 31 -9.32 18.01 18.87
N GLY A 32 -9.92 16.86 19.20
CA GLY A 32 -9.44 15.56 18.74
C GLY A 32 -10.57 14.65 18.28
N TYR A 33 -10.20 13.41 17.98
CA TYR A 33 -11.05 12.41 17.35
C TYR A 33 -10.94 11.06 18.08
N ASN A 34 -11.81 10.11 17.75
CA ASN A 34 -11.66 8.74 18.19
C ASN A 34 -10.94 7.91 17.13
N LEU A 35 -9.61 7.89 17.18
CA LEU A 35 -8.76 7.17 16.22
C LEU A 35 -7.93 6.06 16.90
N ARG A 36 -8.36 5.62 18.09
CA ARG A 36 -7.69 4.59 18.87
C ARG A 36 -7.73 3.25 18.14
N THR A 37 -6.61 2.54 18.15
CA THR A 37 -6.56 1.14 17.72
C THR A 37 -7.12 0.26 18.83
N THR A 38 -7.90 -0.76 18.48
CA THR A 38 -8.45 -1.71 19.46
C THR A 38 -7.36 -2.65 19.98
N ASN A 39 -7.55 -3.20 21.18
CA ASN A 39 -6.64 -4.21 21.73
C ASN A 39 -6.50 -5.43 20.81
N ILE A 40 -7.60 -5.85 20.15
CA ILE A 40 -7.60 -6.97 19.21
C ILE A 40 -6.70 -6.66 17.99
N ALA A 41 -6.88 -5.50 17.36
CA ALA A 41 -6.04 -5.10 16.22
C ALA A 41 -4.57 -4.95 16.63
N GLY A 42 -4.29 -4.42 17.83
CA GLY A 42 -2.94 -4.34 18.38
C GLY A 42 -2.29 -5.71 18.60
N ALA A 43 -3.03 -6.67 19.16
CA ALA A 43 -2.55 -8.03 19.39
C ALA A 43 -2.24 -8.76 18.07
N ILE A 44 -3.12 -8.65 17.08
CA ILE A 44 -2.91 -9.20 15.73
C ILE A 44 -1.66 -8.57 15.10
N GLY A 45 -1.59 -7.23 15.07
CA GLY A 45 -0.48 -6.50 14.49
C GLY A 45 0.87 -6.86 15.11
N ARG A 46 0.93 -7.05 16.43
CA ARG A 46 2.16 -7.45 17.13
C ARG A 46 2.69 -8.81 16.67
N ILE A 47 1.81 -9.79 16.43
CA ILE A 47 2.22 -11.12 15.94
C ILE A 47 2.57 -11.06 14.45
N GLN A 48 1.85 -10.29 13.66
CA GLN A 48 2.15 -10.08 12.24
C GLN A 48 3.53 -9.43 12.05
N LEU A 49 3.88 -8.43 12.88
CA LEU A 49 5.15 -7.72 12.80
C LEU A 49 6.36 -8.65 13.00
N ARG A 50 6.22 -9.68 13.84
CA ARG A 50 7.28 -10.70 14.03
C ARG A 50 7.56 -11.55 12.79
N LYS A 51 6.61 -11.59 11.84
CA LYS A 51 6.70 -12.36 10.59
C LYS A 51 7.07 -11.48 9.39
N LEU A 52 7.18 -10.15 9.60
CA LEU A 52 7.27 -9.18 8.52
C LEU A 52 8.48 -9.43 7.61
N ASP A 53 9.66 -9.62 8.19
CA ASP A 53 10.90 -9.79 7.40
C ASP A 53 10.85 -11.05 6.54
N GLU A 54 10.38 -12.16 7.11
CA GLU A 54 10.22 -13.42 6.37
C GLU A 54 9.20 -13.30 5.24
N TRP A 55 8.09 -12.61 5.48
CA TRP A 55 7.09 -12.39 4.44
C TRP A 55 7.58 -11.45 3.34
N ASN A 56 8.37 -10.44 3.68
CA ASN A 56 8.99 -9.56 2.70
C ASN A 56 10.05 -10.31 1.86
N ARG A 57 10.80 -11.23 2.49
CA ARG A 57 11.73 -12.12 1.79
C ARG A 57 11.00 -12.99 0.76
N ILE A 58 9.92 -13.68 1.16
CA ILE A 58 9.10 -14.49 0.26
C ILE A 58 8.50 -13.64 -0.88
N ARG A 59 8.06 -12.41 -0.59
CA ARG A 59 7.58 -11.48 -1.64
C ARG A 59 8.66 -11.15 -2.66
N ASN A 60 9.89 -10.91 -2.22
CA ASN A 60 11.03 -10.65 -3.10
C ASN A 60 11.35 -11.87 -3.99
N GLU A 61 11.39 -13.08 -3.43
CA GLU A 61 11.60 -14.31 -4.22
C GLU A 61 10.53 -14.51 -5.30
N ASN A 62 9.26 -14.26 -4.96
CA ASN A 62 8.17 -14.34 -5.92
C ASN A 62 8.27 -13.25 -7.00
N ALA A 63 8.65 -12.02 -6.62
CA ALA A 63 8.83 -10.92 -7.55
C ALA A 63 9.99 -11.17 -8.53
N GLU A 64 11.08 -11.79 -8.09
CA GLU A 64 12.19 -12.19 -8.94
C GLU A 64 11.74 -13.23 -9.99
N ARG A 65 11.08 -14.31 -9.55
CA ARG A 65 10.53 -15.34 -10.43
C ARG A 65 9.55 -14.77 -11.46
N LEU A 66 8.65 -13.89 -11.02
CA LEU A 66 7.72 -13.21 -11.92
C LEU A 66 8.47 -12.30 -12.91
N SER A 67 9.48 -11.57 -12.46
CA SER A 67 10.27 -10.69 -13.32
C SER A 67 11.01 -11.47 -14.40
N GLU A 68 11.63 -12.60 -14.04
CA GLU A 68 12.29 -13.49 -14.99
C GLU A 68 11.33 -14.04 -16.07
N GLY A 69 10.12 -14.39 -15.68
CA GLY A 69 9.08 -14.84 -16.62
C GLY A 69 8.58 -13.71 -17.52
N ILE A 70 8.27 -12.55 -16.94
CA ILE A 70 7.71 -11.40 -17.66
C ILE A 70 8.71 -10.82 -18.65
N ARG A 71 10.00 -10.74 -18.32
CA ARG A 71 11.04 -10.24 -19.24
C ARG A 71 11.15 -11.03 -20.54
N LYS A 72 10.64 -12.26 -20.59
CA LYS A 72 10.63 -13.11 -21.79
C LYS A 72 9.44 -12.81 -22.71
N ILE A 73 8.50 -11.97 -22.29
CA ILE A 73 7.28 -11.64 -23.03
C ILE A 73 7.44 -10.21 -23.58
N GLN A 74 7.57 -10.09 -24.90
CA GLN A 74 7.63 -8.78 -25.56
C GLN A 74 6.35 -7.97 -25.25
N GLY A 75 6.52 -6.66 -25.01
CA GLY A 75 5.44 -5.73 -24.68
C GLY A 75 4.99 -5.75 -23.21
N LEU A 76 5.53 -6.65 -22.37
CA LEU A 76 5.32 -6.62 -20.92
C LEU A 76 6.59 -6.18 -20.19
N VAL A 77 6.43 -5.24 -19.26
CA VAL A 77 7.55 -4.69 -18.50
C VAL A 77 7.36 -4.95 -17.01
N PRO A 78 8.31 -5.65 -16.34
CA PRO A 78 8.26 -5.85 -14.89
C PRO A 78 8.48 -4.52 -14.14
N PRO A 79 8.13 -4.43 -12.85
CA PRO A 79 8.41 -3.25 -12.06
C PRO A 79 9.92 -2.99 -12.00
N TYR A 80 10.30 -1.72 -12.12
CA TYR A 80 11.68 -1.29 -11.85
C TYR A 80 11.94 -1.25 -10.34
N VAL A 81 13.11 -1.74 -9.94
CA VAL A 81 13.59 -1.68 -8.56
C VAL A 81 14.89 -0.89 -8.54
N ASP A 82 14.90 0.23 -7.82
CA ASP A 82 16.12 1.01 -7.63
C ASP A 82 17.13 0.22 -6.77
N PRO A 83 18.40 0.09 -7.20
CA PRO A 83 19.39 -0.70 -6.46
C PRO A 83 19.72 -0.16 -5.06
N ARG A 84 19.29 1.07 -4.72
CA ARG A 84 19.51 1.69 -3.40
C ARG A 84 18.43 1.36 -2.38
N VAL A 85 17.35 0.67 -2.77
CA VAL A 85 16.21 0.39 -1.88
C VAL A 85 15.98 -1.10 -1.71
N TYR A 86 15.42 -1.46 -0.56
CA TYR A 86 14.83 -2.78 -0.36
C TYR A 86 13.33 -2.72 -0.65
N HIS A 87 12.92 -3.18 -1.83
CA HIS A 87 11.51 -3.12 -2.24
C HIS A 87 10.71 -4.27 -1.57
N VAL A 88 9.64 -3.93 -0.85
CA VAL A 88 8.82 -4.93 -0.13
C VAL A 88 7.72 -5.56 -0.98
N PHE A 89 7.53 -5.08 -2.22
CA PHE A 89 6.51 -5.57 -3.16
C PHE A 89 5.14 -5.72 -2.49
N HIS A 90 4.65 -4.65 -1.86
CA HIS A 90 3.25 -4.59 -1.41
C HIS A 90 2.31 -4.98 -2.56
N GLN A 91 2.66 -4.52 -3.77
CA GLN A 91 2.09 -4.92 -5.04
C GLN A 91 3.23 -5.19 -6.04
N TYR A 92 3.01 -6.14 -6.94
CA TYR A 92 3.86 -6.38 -8.10
C TYR A 92 3.11 -5.88 -9.34
N VAL A 93 3.54 -4.75 -9.89
CA VAL A 93 2.83 -4.06 -10.98
C VAL A 93 3.65 -4.18 -12.26
N ILE A 94 3.03 -4.72 -13.30
CA ILE A 94 3.59 -4.75 -14.65
C ILE A 94 3.01 -3.60 -15.48
N ARG A 95 3.80 -3.10 -16.44
CA ARG A 95 3.33 -2.19 -17.48
C ARG A 95 3.15 -2.96 -18.78
N ILE A 96 2.19 -2.52 -19.56
CA ILE A 96 1.93 -3.01 -20.92
C ILE A 96 2.34 -1.89 -21.85
N GLU A 97 3.26 -2.19 -22.76
CA GLU A 97 3.73 -1.26 -23.79
C GLU A 97 2.81 -1.35 -25.02
N ASP A 98 2.87 -0.34 -25.88
CA ASP A 98 1.95 -0.19 -27.02
C ASP A 98 2.06 -1.31 -28.06
N ASP A 99 3.17 -2.06 -28.08
CA ASP A 99 3.42 -3.19 -28.97
C ASP A 99 2.86 -4.54 -28.45
N PHE A 100 2.29 -4.56 -27.24
CA PHE A 100 1.61 -5.74 -26.71
C PHE A 100 0.25 -5.95 -27.41
N PRO A 101 -0.13 -7.19 -27.81
CA PRO A 101 -1.28 -7.43 -28.67
C PRO A 101 -2.66 -7.25 -28.02
N MET A 102 -2.71 -6.75 -26.78
CA MET A 102 -3.97 -6.49 -26.07
C MET A 102 -3.81 -5.39 -25.04
N SER A 103 -4.90 -4.70 -24.74
CA SER A 103 -4.95 -3.71 -23.67
C SER A 103 -4.82 -4.35 -22.28
N ARG A 104 -4.60 -3.51 -21.26
CA ARG A 104 -4.56 -3.91 -19.86
C ARG A 104 -5.84 -4.60 -19.41
N ASP A 105 -6.99 -4.06 -19.78
CA ASP A 105 -8.29 -4.60 -19.37
C ASP A 105 -8.58 -5.96 -20.03
N GLU A 106 -8.18 -6.14 -21.30
CA GLU A 106 -8.27 -7.43 -21.99
C GLU A 106 -7.35 -8.48 -21.36
N LEU A 107 -6.09 -8.12 -21.03
CA LEU A 107 -5.17 -9.02 -20.33
C LEU A 107 -5.73 -9.45 -18.97
N MET A 108 -6.24 -8.49 -18.18
CA MET A 108 -6.87 -8.79 -16.89
C MET A 108 -8.05 -9.74 -17.03
N THR A 109 -8.87 -9.57 -18.07
CA THR A 109 -10.01 -10.46 -18.35
C THR A 109 -9.54 -11.88 -18.65
N LYS A 110 -8.55 -12.03 -19.55
CA LYS A 110 -7.97 -13.34 -19.91
C LYS A 110 -7.25 -14.03 -18.76
N LEU A 111 -6.65 -13.27 -17.85
CA LEU A 111 -6.05 -13.79 -16.62
C LEU A 111 -7.14 -14.28 -15.65
N ARG A 112 -8.22 -13.51 -15.50
CA ARG A 112 -9.36 -13.90 -14.64
C ARG A 112 -10.03 -15.17 -15.13
N GLU A 113 -10.23 -15.33 -16.43
CA GLU A 113 -10.76 -16.56 -17.05
C GLU A 113 -9.90 -17.79 -16.75
N ARG A 114 -8.60 -17.59 -16.49
CA ARG A 114 -7.65 -18.64 -16.06
C ARG A 114 -7.53 -18.76 -14.54
N GLY A 115 -8.38 -18.09 -13.77
CA GLY A 115 -8.36 -18.11 -12.31
C GLY A 115 -7.28 -17.25 -11.66
N ILE A 116 -6.65 -16.33 -12.41
CA ILE A 116 -5.60 -15.44 -11.91
C ILE A 116 -6.23 -14.08 -11.55
N GLY A 117 -6.32 -13.82 -10.24
CA GLY A 117 -6.79 -12.53 -9.72
C GLY A 117 -5.80 -11.40 -9.97
N THR A 118 -6.28 -10.27 -10.49
CA THR A 118 -5.50 -9.06 -10.74
C THR A 118 -6.30 -7.81 -10.36
N ALA A 119 -5.61 -6.68 -10.18
CA ALA A 119 -6.23 -5.40 -9.84
C ALA A 119 -5.41 -4.24 -10.41
N VAL A 120 -6.08 -3.09 -10.62
CA VAL A 120 -5.45 -1.85 -11.11
C VAL A 120 -5.24 -0.89 -9.95
N HIS A 121 -4.00 -0.43 -9.77
CA HIS A 121 -3.62 0.53 -8.74
C HIS A 121 -2.85 1.69 -9.37
N TYR A 122 -3.51 2.77 -9.80
CA TYR A 122 -4.97 3.04 -9.80
C TYR A 122 -5.46 3.31 -11.22
N PRO A 123 -6.75 3.05 -11.55
CA PRO A 123 -7.26 3.20 -12.92
C PRO A 123 -7.42 4.65 -13.37
N MET A 124 -7.55 5.58 -12.42
CA MET A 124 -7.74 7.01 -12.70
C MET A 124 -6.84 7.81 -11.75
N PRO A 125 -6.04 8.76 -12.27
CA PRO A 125 -5.19 9.58 -11.43
C PRO A 125 -6.04 10.51 -10.56
N VAL A 126 -5.53 10.89 -9.38
CA VAL A 126 -6.27 11.65 -8.37
C VAL A 126 -6.83 12.96 -8.92
N HIS A 127 -6.05 13.69 -9.73
CA HIS A 127 -6.49 14.96 -10.31
C HIS A 127 -7.64 14.84 -11.32
N HIS A 128 -7.90 13.64 -11.89
CA HIS A 128 -9.05 13.40 -12.77
C HIS A 128 -10.31 12.95 -12.02
N GLN A 129 -10.20 12.65 -10.73
CA GLN A 129 -11.35 12.21 -9.95
C GLN A 129 -12.38 13.35 -9.84
N PRO A 130 -13.71 13.06 -9.93
CA PRO A 130 -14.74 14.10 -10.01
C PRO A 130 -14.75 15.10 -8.86
N LEU A 131 -14.36 14.69 -7.65
CA LEU A 131 -14.25 15.59 -6.50
C LEU A 131 -13.13 16.63 -6.72
N PHE A 132 -11.96 16.18 -7.16
CA PHE A 132 -10.79 17.06 -7.29
C PHE A 132 -10.92 18.00 -8.49
N GLN A 133 -11.55 17.55 -9.58
CA GLN A 133 -11.92 18.42 -10.71
C GLN A 133 -12.85 19.58 -10.30
N LYS A 134 -13.70 19.37 -9.29
CA LYS A 134 -14.57 20.44 -8.76
C LYS A 134 -13.83 21.42 -7.85
N LEU A 135 -12.67 21.04 -7.31
CA LEU A 135 -11.90 21.85 -6.36
C LEU A 135 -10.87 22.76 -7.04
N GLY A 136 -10.59 22.56 -8.34
CA GLY A 136 -9.59 23.31 -9.12
C GLY A 136 -8.36 22.47 -9.42
#